data_AF-A0A838CZ53-F1
#
_entry.id   AF-A0A838CZ53-F1
#
_cell.length_a   1.000
_cell.length_b   1.000
_cell.length_c   1.000
_cell.angle_alpha   90.00
_cell.angle_beta   90.00
_cell.angle_gamma   90.00
#
_symmetry.space_group_name_H-M   'P 1'
#
loop_
_entity.id
_entity.type
_entity.pdbx_description
1 polymer ?
#
loop_
_entity_poly.entity_id
_entity_poly.type
_entity_poly.pdbx_seq_one_letter_code
_entity_poly.pdbx_strand_id
1 'polypeptide(L)'
;MIKADELLVDEVPIHELEELRPLVVDAIERGTVGFAELARTLDEVEVTKEQVGELHAYLSEHGVAVLGADGRLLATPEGARVETAAEARKAAGRGDEAPRRPEI
;
A
#
# COMPACT_ATOMS: atom_id res chain seq x y z
N MET A 1 13.30 -32.27 25.52
CA MET A 1 13.11 -31.75 24.15
C MET A 1 12.37 -30.45 24.28
N ILE A 2 13.08 -29.34 24.06
CA ILE A 2 12.46 -28.01 23.98
C ILE A 2 11.53 -28.06 22.76
N LYS A 3 10.26 -27.70 22.96
CA LYS A 3 9.28 -27.55 21.88
C LYS A 3 9.81 -26.45 20.95
N ALA A 4 10.29 -26.85 19.78
CA ALA A 4 10.75 -25.94 18.72
C ALA A 4 9.59 -25.33 17.92
N ASP A 5 8.36 -25.44 18.44
CA ASP A 5 7.14 -25.02 17.74
C ASP A 5 6.68 -23.61 18.14
N GLU A 6 7.26 -23.04 19.21
CA GLU A 6 6.82 -21.77 19.81
C GLU A 6 7.89 -20.66 19.72
N LEU A 7 9.00 -20.90 19.01
CA LEU A 7 10.14 -19.97 18.93
C LEU A 7 10.41 -19.37 17.54
N LEU A 8 9.61 -19.71 16.51
CA LEU A 8 9.92 -19.35 15.11
C LEU A 8 9.18 -18.12 14.56
N VAL A 9 8.28 -17.50 15.33
CA VAL A 9 7.59 -16.28 14.88
C VAL A 9 8.41 -15.00 15.14
N ASP A 10 9.47 -15.07 15.97
CA ASP A 10 10.30 -13.91 16.32
C ASP A 10 11.59 -13.80 15.47
N GLU A 11 12.04 -14.88 14.82
CA GLU A 11 13.32 -14.87 14.09
C GLU A 11 13.21 -14.53 12.60
N VAL A 12 12.04 -14.70 11.96
CA VAL A 12 11.87 -14.49 10.52
C VAL A 12 11.00 -13.28 10.24
N PRO A 13 11.54 -12.24 9.58
CA PRO A 13 10.74 -11.09 9.17
C PRO A 13 9.59 -11.51 8.26
N ILE A 14 8.43 -10.88 8.42
CA ILE A 14 7.23 -11.19 7.62
C ILE A 14 7.46 -11.10 6.10
N HIS A 15 8.36 -10.22 5.64
CA HIS A 15 8.69 -10.08 4.22
C HIS A 15 9.55 -11.23 3.67
N GLU A 16 10.11 -12.07 4.55
CA GLU A 16 10.90 -13.25 4.20
C GLU A 16 10.09 -14.56 4.22
N LEU A 17 8.81 -14.52 4.62
CA LEU A 17 7.93 -15.70 4.57
C LEU A 17 7.80 -16.19 3.12
N GLU A 18 7.89 -17.50 2.90
CA GLU A 18 7.89 -18.09 1.56
C GLU A 18 6.62 -17.73 0.76
N GLU A 19 5.48 -17.59 1.42
CA GLU A 19 4.22 -17.15 0.81
C GLU A 19 4.20 -15.66 0.45
N LEU A 20 4.82 -14.79 1.25
CA LEU A 20 4.82 -13.32 1.02
C LEU A 20 5.97 -12.85 0.14
N ARG A 21 7.13 -13.52 0.19
CA ARG A 21 8.32 -13.21 -0.61
C ARG A 21 8.01 -12.96 -2.10
N PRO A 22 7.29 -13.84 -2.82
CA PRO A 22 7.01 -13.60 -4.22
C PRO A 22 6.23 -12.31 -4.44
N LEU A 23 5.24 -12.02 -3.59
CA LEU A 23 4.44 -10.80 -3.66
C LEU A 23 5.26 -9.55 -3.35
N VAL A 24 6.16 -9.63 -2.35
CA VAL A 24 7.03 -8.52 -1.97
C VAL A 24 8.03 -8.19 -3.06
N VAL A 25 8.72 -9.19 -3.63
CA VAL A 25 9.68 -8.99 -4.73
C VAL A 25 8.99 -8.34 -5.92
N ASP A 26 7.85 -8.90 -6.33
CA ASP A 26 7.07 -8.43 -7.46
C ASP A 26 6.50 -7.01 -7.22
N ALA A 27 6.12 -6.70 -5.98
CA ALA A 27 5.73 -5.35 -5.59
C ALA A 27 6.89 -4.35 -5.64
N ILE A 28 8.11 -4.75 -5.26
CA ILE A 28 9.32 -3.93 -5.37
C ILE A 28 9.69 -3.70 -6.83
N GLU A 29 9.62 -4.72 -7.68
CA GLU A 29 9.89 -4.62 -9.11
C GLU A 29 8.90 -3.68 -9.81
N ARG A 30 7.62 -3.71 -9.42
CA ARG A 30 6.58 -2.83 -9.96
C ARG A 30 6.52 -1.45 -9.29
N GLY A 31 7.04 -1.31 -8.08
CA GLY A 31 6.85 -0.15 -7.21
C GLY A 31 5.42 0.04 -6.66
N THR A 32 4.50 -0.91 -6.88
CA THR A 32 3.12 -0.84 -6.38
C THR A 32 2.55 -2.21 -6.05
N VAL A 33 1.67 -2.27 -5.05
CA VAL A 33 0.94 -3.49 -4.65
C VAL A 33 -0.52 -3.18 -4.32
N GLY A 34 -1.44 -4.07 -4.70
CA GLY A 34 -2.86 -3.93 -4.36
C GLY A 34 -3.15 -4.37 -2.92
N PHE A 35 -3.96 -3.61 -2.19
CA PHE A 35 -4.39 -3.93 -0.83
C PHE A 35 -5.17 -5.23 -0.77
N ALA A 36 -6.02 -5.52 -1.76
CA ALA A 36 -6.76 -6.78 -1.81
C ALA A 36 -5.83 -7.99 -1.98
N GLU A 37 -4.77 -7.83 -2.77
CA GLU A 37 -3.77 -8.87 -3.01
C GLU A 37 -2.87 -9.08 -1.79
N LEU A 38 -2.42 -7.97 -1.18
CA LEU A 38 -1.69 -7.99 0.08
C LEU A 38 -2.53 -8.64 1.19
N ALA A 39 -3.77 -8.19 1.39
CA ALA A 39 -4.68 -8.72 2.41
C ALA A 39 -4.98 -10.21 2.21
N ARG A 40 -5.17 -10.66 0.96
CA ARG A 40 -5.35 -12.08 0.65
C ARG A 40 -4.15 -12.90 1.08
N THR A 41 -2.95 -12.45 0.76
CA THR A 41 -1.72 -13.19 1.09
C THR A 41 -1.44 -13.16 2.60
N LEU A 42 -1.80 -12.07 3.28
CA LEU A 42 -1.72 -11.95 4.74
C LEU A 42 -2.75 -12.83 5.47
N ASP A 43 -3.91 -13.10 4.88
CA ASP A 43 -4.94 -14.01 5.43
C ASP A 43 -4.46 -15.47 5.43
N GLU A 44 -3.60 -15.85 4.48
CA GLU A 44 -3.05 -17.20 4.35
C GLU A 44 -2.00 -17.53 5.42
N VAL A 45 -1.36 -16.53 6.04
CA VAL A 45 -0.19 -16.70 6.92
C VAL A 45 -0.35 -16.20 8.36
N GLU A 46 -1.60 -15.97 8.80
CA GLU A 46 -1.98 -15.51 10.15
C GLU A 46 -1.01 -14.48 10.77
N VAL A 47 -1.12 -13.23 10.33
CA VAL A 47 -0.20 -12.14 10.73
C VAL A 47 -0.72 -11.31 11.90
N THR A 48 0.21 -10.75 12.68
CA THR A 48 -0.10 -9.77 13.73
C THR A 48 -0.10 -8.35 13.18
N LYS A 49 -0.73 -7.42 13.93
CA LYS A 49 -0.74 -5.99 13.57
C LYS A 49 0.66 -5.38 13.52
N GLU A 50 1.57 -5.87 14.35
CA GLU A 50 2.97 -5.42 14.38
C GLU A 50 3.69 -5.84 13.10
N GLN A 51 3.55 -7.12 12.71
CA GLN A 51 4.13 -7.63 11.47
C GLN A 51 3.58 -6.90 10.24
N VAL A 52 2.28 -6.58 10.19
CA VAL A 52 1.71 -5.77 9.11
C VAL A 52 2.34 -4.38 9.06
N GLY A 53 2.62 -3.77 10.22
CA GLY A 53 3.34 -2.50 10.32
C GLY A 53 4.77 -2.59 9.79
N GLU A 54 5.48 -3.66 10.12
CA GLU A 54 6.84 -3.93 9.63
C GLU A 54 6.88 -4.15 8.12
N LEU A 55 5.94 -4.94 7.58
CA LEU A 55 5.83 -5.14 6.14
C LEU A 55 5.55 -3.83 5.42
N HIS A 56 4.63 -3.01 5.95
CA HIS A 56 4.33 -1.72 5.38
C HIS A 56 5.54 -0.77 5.42
N ALA A 57 6.31 -0.77 6.51
CA ALA A 57 7.56 0.00 6.61
C ALA A 57 8.57 -0.46 5.55
N TYR A 58 8.80 -1.77 5.44
CA TYR A 58 9.70 -2.35 4.45
C TYR A 58 9.30 -1.96 3.01
N LEU A 59 8.02 -2.15 2.65
CA LEU A 59 7.49 -1.75 1.35
C LEU A 59 7.70 -0.26 1.09
N SER A 60 7.46 0.59 2.09
CA SER A 60 7.69 2.03 2.00
C SER A 60 9.17 2.39 1.79
N GLU A 61 10.09 1.75 2.51
CA GLU A 61 11.54 1.97 2.35
C GLU A 61 12.03 1.57 0.95
N HIS A 62 11.43 0.53 0.38
CA HIS A 62 11.70 0.09 -0.99
C HIS A 62 10.94 0.90 -2.07
N GLY A 63 10.18 1.93 -1.69
CA GLY A 63 9.45 2.79 -2.61
C GLY A 63 8.17 2.17 -3.19
N VAL A 64 7.65 1.11 -2.57
CA VAL A 64 6.41 0.45 -2.97
C VAL A 64 5.21 1.20 -2.39
N ALA A 65 4.26 1.54 -3.26
CA ALA A 65 3.00 2.13 -2.84
C ALA A 65 1.85 1.11 -2.78
N VAL A 66 1.02 1.21 -1.75
CA VAL A 66 -0.15 0.33 -1.59
C VAL A 66 -1.37 0.99 -2.22
N LEU A 67 -1.98 0.31 -3.18
CA LEU A 67 -3.18 0.75 -3.91
C LEU A 67 -4.42 0.06 -3.34
N GLY A 68 -5.49 0.80 -3.12
CA GLY A 68 -6.80 0.26 -2.75
C GLY A 68 -7.51 -0.41 -3.91
N ALA A 69 -8.66 -1.02 -3.61
CA ALA A 69 -9.51 -1.68 -4.62
C ALA A 69 -9.93 -0.72 -5.76
N ASP A 70 -10.03 0.58 -5.47
CA ASP A 70 -10.37 1.63 -6.44
C ASP A 70 -9.16 2.16 -7.22
N GLY A 71 -7.97 1.54 -7.08
CA GLY A 71 -6.71 2.02 -7.65
C GLY A 71 -6.16 3.28 -6.96
N ARG A 72 -6.78 3.71 -5.85
CA ARG A 72 -6.34 4.86 -5.07
C ARG A 72 -5.18 4.48 -4.17
N LEU A 73 -4.14 5.30 -4.10
CA LEU A 73 -3.07 5.15 -3.11
C LEU A 73 -3.63 5.18 -1.68
N LEU A 74 -3.53 4.05 -0.97
CA LEU A 74 -3.90 3.90 0.44
C LEU A 74 -2.72 4.17 1.36
N ALA A 75 -1.52 3.81 0.92
CA ALA A 75 -0.32 3.99 1.69
C ALA A 75 0.81 4.45 0.77
N THR A 76 1.33 5.63 1.09
CA THR A 76 2.41 6.27 0.34
C THR A 76 3.72 6.11 1.10
N PRO A 77 4.83 5.74 0.44
CA PRO A 77 6.13 5.98 1.02
C PRO A 77 6.26 7.49 1.28
N GLU A 78 6.91 7.86 2.39
CA GLU A 78 6.89 9.18 3.04
C GLU A 78 7.16 10.41 2.14
N GLY A 79 7.54 10.21 0.87
CA GLY A 79 7.75 11.23 -0.15
C GLY A 79 6.60 11.54 -1.14
N ALA A 80 5.54 10.73 -1.28
CA ALA A 80 4.50 10.98 -2.30
C ALA A 80 3.38 11.94 -1.83
N ARG A 81 3.72 12.92 -0.99
CA ARG A 81 2.78 13.78 -0.23
C ARG A 81 2.00 14.81 -1.08
N VAL A 82 2.19 14.92 -2.40
CA VAL A 82 1.74 16.13 -3.11
C VAL A 82 0.70 15.91 -4.22
N GLU A 83 0.56 14.73 -4.82
CA GLU A 83 -0.16 14.67 -6.12
C GLU A 83 -1.59 14.11 -6.03
N THR A 84 -1.86 13.08 -5.22
CA THR A 84 -3.19 12.42 -5.22
C THR A 84 -4.29 13.23 -4.52
N ALA A 85 -3.93 14.12 -3.59
CA ALA A 85 -4.89 15.04 -2.97
C ALA A 85 -5.28 16.19 -3.93
N ALA A 86 -4.44 16.50 -4.92
CA ALA A 86 -4.73 17.54 -5.92
C ALA A 86 -5.75 17.05 -6.97
N GLU A 87 -5.71 15.77 -7.36
CA GLU A 87 -6.63 15.23 -8.37
C GLU A 87 -8.08 15.09 -7.86
N ALA A 88 -8.29 14.78 -6.58
CA ALA A 88 -9.63 14.78 -5.99
C ALA A 88 -10.28 16.19 -5.97
N ARG A 89 -9.48 17.26 -5.88
CA ARG A 89 -9.99 18.64 -6.01
C ARG A 89 -10.21 19.05 -7.46
N LYS A 90 -9.51 18.45 -8.41
CA LYS A 90 -9.63 18.76 -9.85
C LYS A 90 -10.86 18.10 -10.48
N ALA A 91 -11.26 16.91 -10.00
CA ALA A 91 -12.51 16.26 -10.41
C ALA A 91 -13.77 16.97 -9.87
N ALA A 92 -13.67 17.68 -8.74
CA ALA A 92 -14.76 18.51 -8.20
C ALA A 92 -14.81 19.94 -8.80
N GLY A 93 -13.87 20.28 -9.69
CA GLY A 93 -13.72 21.62 -10.28
C GLY A 93 -14.04 21.72 -11.77
N ARG A 94 -14.73 20.75 -12.36
CA ARG A 94 -15.12 20.78 -13.79
C ARG A 94 -16.63 20.65 -13.96
N GLY A 95 -17.29 21.80 -13.79
CA GLY A 95 -18.70 22.08 -14.03
C GLY A 95 -19.00 23.39 -13.29
N ASP A 96 -18.81 24.57 -13.85
CA ASP A 96 -19.43 25.05 -15.09
C ASP A 96 -18.58 26.17 -15.71
N GLU A 97 -18.39 26.09 -17.02
CA GLU A 97 -17.74 27.09 -17.85
C GLU A 97 -18.71 28.26 -18.08
N ALA A 98 -18.34 29.45 -17.59
CA ALA A 98 -19.06 30.68 -17.88
C ALA A 98 -19.04 31.04 -19.39
N PRO A 99 -20.05 31.77 -19.87
CA PRO A 99 -19.82 32.89 -20.79
C PRO A 99 -20.36 34.19 -20.16
N ARG A 100 -19.51 35.19 -19.84
CA ARG A 100 -19.19 36.37 -20.69
C ARG A 100 -20.44 36.88 -21.45
N ARG A 101 -20.92 38.13 -21.35
CA ARG A 101 -20.30 39.46 -21.11
C ARG A 101 -21.46 40.52 -21.01
N PRO A 102 -21.20 41.85 -20.91
CA PRO A 102 -21.91 42.85 -20.08
C PRO A 102 -22.96 43.69 -20.86
N GLU A 103 -23.43 44.79 -20.22
CA GLU A 103 -24.32 45.88 -20.72
C GLU A 103 -25.81 45.48 -20.73
N ILE A 104 -26.77 46.25 -20.18
CA ILE A 104 -27.04 47.70 -20.22
C ILE A 104 -27.80 48.11 -18.95
#